data_AF-A0AAJ0HTS4-F1
#
_entry.id   AF-A0AAJ0HTS4-F1
#
_cell.length_a   1.000
_cell.length_b   1.000
_cell.length_c   1.000
_cell.angle_alpha   90.00
_cell.angle_beta   90.00
_cell.angle_gamma   90.00
#
_symmetry.space_group_name_H-M   'P 1'
#
loop_
_entity.id
_entity.type
_entity.pdbx_description
1 polymer ?
#
loop_
_entity_poly.entity_id
_entity_poly.type
_entity_poly.pdbx_seq_one_letter_code
_entity_poly.pdbx_strand_id
1 'polypeptide(L)'
;MAPASVTVFDLLCLKDNRNLNEETGQLAAGIVSEIKKIDGCQGVYFGRKIEKHDAIEATETLSFEMTPPGDSVLKSPCTECFTAYGVEDGFADNVLRFVDKADAEPPAGYYGATIGTGLESKEKGIVRMLIGWSSKAAHLQAKEIAGGGESECGYTKVLRL
;
A
#
# COMPACT_ATOMS: atom_id res chain seq x y z
N MET A 1 -23.99 10.26 -0.20
CA MET A 1 -22.90 9.31 0.09
C MET A 1 -22.01 9.26 -1.13
N ALA A 2 -20.71 9.45 -0.99
CA ALA A 2 -19.78 9.15 -2.07
C ALA A 2 -19.78 7.63 -2.30
N PRO A 3 -19.66 7.15 -3.56
CA PRO A 3 -19.57 5.72 -3.81
C PRO A 3 -18.31 5.16 -3.13
N ALA A 4 -18.42 3.95 -2.58
CA ALA A 4 -17.27 3.24 -2.03
C ALA A 4 -16.21 3.05 -3.13
N SER A 5 -14.97 3.47 -2.87
CA SER A 5 -13.87 3.25 -3.79
C SER A 5 -13.21 1.91 -3.47
N VAL A 6 -13.27 0.97 -4.41
CA VAL A 6 -12.50 -0.26 -4.33
C VAL A 6 -11.10 0.01 -4.83
N THR A 7 -10.09 -0.27 -4.00
CA THR A 7 -8.69 -0.28 -4.41
C THR A 7 -8.23 -1.72 -4.52
N VAL A 8 -7.83 -2.13 -5.72
CA VAL A 8 -7.27 -3.45 -5.99
C VAL A 8 -5.76 -3.36 -5.95
N PHE A 9 -5.14 -4.31 -5.26
CA PHE A 9 -3.69 -4.43 -5.16
C PHE A 9 -3.26 -5.77 -5.72
N ASP A 10 -2.44 -5.70 -6.75
CA ASP A 10 -1.77 -6.85 -7.34
C ASP A 10 -0.30 -6.84 -6.96
N LEU A 11 0.13 -7.83 -6.17
CA LEU A 11 1.54 -8.07 -5.91
C LEU A 11 2.09 -8.98 -7.00
N LEU A 12 2.87 -8.42 -7.91
CA LEU A 12 3.53 -9.17 -8.97
C LEU A 12 4.97 -9.52 -8.57
N CYS A 13 5.21 -10.78 -8.18
CA CYS A 13 6.57 -11.29 -8.03
C CYS A 13 7.19 -11.59 -9.41
N LEU A 14 8.15 -10.76 -9.82
CA LEU A 14 8.93 -10.99 -11.03
C LEU A 14 10.02 -12.03 -10.75
N LYS A 15 10.04 -13.14 -11.50
CA LYS A 15 10.88 -14.32 -11.28
C LYS A 15 12.39 -14.13 -11.36
N ASP A 16 12.91 -12.91 -11.58
CA ASP A 16 14.35 -12.73 -11.65
C ASP A 16 14.80 -11.34 -11.22
N ASN A 17 15.99 -11.33 -10.63
CA ASN A 17 16.85 -10.19 -10.27
C ASN A 17 17.29 -9.37 -11.50
N ARG A 18 16.44 -9.27 -12.53
CA ARG A 18 16.65 -8.36 -13.65
C ARG A 18 16.78 -6.98 -13.05
N ASN A 19 17.96 -6.38 -13.22
CA ASN A 19 18.18 -4.98 -12.96
C ASN A 19 16.98 -4.23 -13.52
N LEU A 20 16.21 -3.57 -12.64
CA LEU A 20 15.04 -2.77 -13.00
C LEU A 20 15.53 -1.60 -13.89
N ASN A 21 15.78 -1.90 -15.15
CA ASN A 21 16.23 -0.99 -16.20
C ASN A 21 15.03 -0.63 -17.09
N GLU A 22 15.29 0.03 -18.22
CA GLU A 22 14.29 0.50 -19.19
C GLU A 22 13.26 -0.57 -19.60
N GLU A 23 13.62 -1.86 -19.64
CA GLU A 23 12.70 -2.95 -19.99
C GLU A 23 11.58 -3.15 -18.96
N THR A 24 11.86 -2.94 -17.67
CA THR A 24 10.81 -3.01 -16.65
C THR A 24 9.92 -1.77 -16.69
N GLY A 25 10.47 -0.62 -17.08
CA GLY A 25 9.67 0.58 -17.32
C GLY A 25 8.69 0.39 -18.48
N GLN A 26 9.12 -0.26 -19.55
CA GLN A 26 8.25 -0.63 -20.68
C GLN A 26 7.20 -1.67 -20.30
N LEU A 27 7.57 -2.70 -19.53
CA LEU A 27 6.62 -3.69 -19.01
C LEU A 27 5.56 -3.04 -18.11
N ALA A 28 5.98 -2.19 -17.16
CA ALA A 28 5.09 -1.45 -16.29
C ALA A 28 4.17 -0.52 -17.10
N ALA A 29 4.69 0.19 -18.09
CA ALA A 29 3.89 1.03 -18.98
C ALA A 29 2.85 0.21 -19.78
N GLY A 30 3.23 -0.98 -20.27
CA GLY A 30 2.32 -1.90 -20.96
C GLY A 30 1.18 -2.37 -20.04
N ILE A 31 1.50 -2.83 -18.83
CA ILE A 31 0.50 -3.26 -17.84
C ILE A 31 -0.44 -2.11 -17.48
N VAL A 32 0.12 -0.92 -17.19
CA VAL A 32 -0.67 0.29 -16.89
C VAL A 32 -1.61 0.65 -18.03
N SER A 33 -1.15 0.54 -19.29
CA SER A 33 -1.96 0.81 -20.47
C SER A 33 -3.16 -0.13 -20.57
N GLU A 34 -2.98 -1.43 -20.33
CA GLU A 34 -4.08 -2.40 -20.38
C GLU A 34 -5.07 -2.21 -19.22
N ILE A 35 -4.60 -1.99 -17.98
CA ILE A 35 -5.49 -1.79 -16.83
C ILE A 35 -6.33 -0.52 -16.99
N LYS A 36 -5.77 0.55 -17.55
CA LYS A 36 -6.51 1.79 -17.83
C LYS A 36 -7.67 1.62 -18.81
N LYS A 37 -7.72 0.52 -19.57
CA LYS A 37 -8.85 0.22 -20.47
C LYS A 37 -10.03 -0.41 -19.74
N ILE A 38 -9.85 -0.85 -18.49
CA ILE A 38 -10.91 -1.44 -17.67
C ILE A 38 -11.89 -0.33 -17.26
N ASP A 39 -13.17 -0.54 -17.52
CA ASP A 39 -14.22 0.42 -17.16
C ASP A 39 -14.26 0.64 -15.64
N GLY A 40 -14.38 1.92 -15.23
CA GLY A 40 -14.30 2.32 -13.82
C GLY A 40 -12.90 2.42 -13.22
N CYS A 41 -11.81 2.16 -13.97
CA CYS A 41 -10.44 2.36 -13.47
C CYS A 41 -10.14 3.86 -13.22
N GLN A 42 -9.94 4.24 -11.95
CA GLN A 42 -9.64 5.63 -11.57
C GLN A 42 -8.14 5.95 -11.58
N GLY A 43 -7.28 4.95 -11.40
CA GLY A 43 -5.83 5.12 -11.36
C GLY A 43 -5.10 3.79 -11.29
N VAL A 44 -3.85 3.79 -11.76
CA VAL A 44 -2.95 2.63 -11.67
C VAL A 44 -1.64 3.12 -11.10
N TYR A 45 -1.19 2.47 -10.02
CA TYR A 45 0.03 2.81 -9.31
C TYR A 45 0.96 1.61 -9.34
N PHE A 46 2.23 1.85 -9.67
CA PHE A 46 3.24 0.79 -9.73
C PHE A 46 4.37 1.13 -8.77
N GLY A 47 4.79 0.15 -7.97
CA GLY A 47 5.87 0.32 -7.02
C GLY A 47 6.68 -0.93 -6.79
N ARG A 48 7.90 -0.75 -6.26
CA ARG A 48 8.82 -1.83 -5.91
C ARG A 48 8.84 -2.07 -4.42
N LYS A 49 8.91 -3.33 -4.00
CA LYS A 49 9.15 -3.67 -2.59
C LYS A 49 10.52 -3.14 -2.17
N ILE A 50 10.64 -2.44 -1.04
CA ILE A 50 11.93 -1.85 -0.58
C ILE A 50 12.77 -2.86 0.22
N GLU A 51 12.13 -3.82 0.89
CA GLU A 51 12.83 -4.81 1.72
C GLU A 51 12.99 -6.15 1.01
N LYS A 52 14.20 -6.73 1.15
CA LYS A 52 14.55 -8.04 0.62
C LYS A 52 13.77 -9.11 1.39
N HIS A 53 12.96 -9.89 0.68
CA HIS A 53 12.77 -11.29 1.03
C HIS A 53 13.32 -12.13 -0.11
N ASP A 54 13.94 -13.26 0.26
CA ASP A 54 14.25 -14.32 -0.68
C ASP A 54 12.96 -14.71 -1.40
N ALA A 55 13.03 -14.75 -2.73
CA ALA A 55 11.89 -14.80 -3.62
C ALA A 55 10.91 -15.93 -3.24
N ILE A 56 9.69 -15.54 -2.85
CA ILE A 56 8.53 -16.43 -2.90
C ILE A 56 7.79 -16.10 -4.20
N GLU A 57 7.63 -17.11 -5.05
CA GLU A 57 6.88 -17.06 -6.32
C GLU A 57 5.37 -16.96 -6.06
N ALA A 58 4.90 -15.88 -5.43
CA ALA A 58 3.48 -15.66 -5.19
C ALA A 58 3.01 -14.39 -5.90
N THR A 59 2.05 -14.55 -6.81
CA THR A 59 1.20 -13.44 -7.26
C THR A 59 -0.03 -13.44 -6.38
N GLU A 60 -0.26 -12.33 -5.68
CA GLU A 60 -1.43 -12.16 -4.81
C GLU A 60 -2.22 -10.95 -5.28
N THR A 61 -3.50 -11.15 -5.60
CA THR A 61 -4.47 -10.09 -5.89
C THR A 61 -5.39 -9.96 -4.70
N LEU A 62 -5.47 -8.77 -4.12
CA LEU A 62 -6.38 -8.47 -3.02
C LEU A 62 -7.14 -7.17 -3.30
N SER A 63 -8.45 -7.22 -3.10
CA SER A 63 -9.35 -6.09 -3.26
C SER A 63 -9.76 -5.55 -1.89
N PHE A 64 -9.69 -4.23 -1.72
CA PHE A 64 -10.06 -3.56 -0.47
C PHE A 64 -11.05 -2.43 -0.73
N GLU A 65 -12.05 -2.32 0.13
CA GLU A 65 -12.84 -1.09 0.25
C GLU A 65 -12.10 -0.12 1.17
N MET A 66 -11.49 0.92 0.59
CA MET A 66 -10.69 1.89 1.33
C MET A 66 -11.55 3.08 1.78
N THR A 67 -11.41 3.49 3.03
CA THR A 67 -12.10 4.64 3.61
C THR A 67 -11.13 5.48 4.46
N PRO A 68 -10.89 6.76 4.09
CA PRO A 68 -11.31 7.44 2.86
C PRO A 68 -10.63 6.83 1.61
N PRO A 69 -11.04 7.16 0.37
CA PRO A 69 -10.38 6.67 -0.84
C PRO A 69 -8.85 6.87 -0.81
N GLY A 70 -8.09 5.83 -1.17
CA GLY A 70 -6.63 5.80 -0.99
C GLY A 70 -5.79 6.62 -1.97
N ASP A 71 -6.43 7.29 -2.93
CA ASP A 71 -5.76 7.99 -4.04
C ASP A 71 -4.75 9.06 -3.60
N SER A 72 -5.09 9.86 -2.59
CA SER A 72 -4.18 10.90 -2.08
C SER A 72 -2.93 10.30 -1.44
N VAL A 73 -3.13 9.21 -0.68
CA VAL A 73 -2.06 8.50 0.02
C VAL A 73 -1.14 7.81 -0.97
N LEU A 74 -1.69 7.11 -1.98
CA LEU A 74 -0.95 6.49 -3.07
C LEU A 74 -0.20 7.53 -3.95
N LYS A 75 -0.62 8.79 -3.89
CA LYS A 75 0.07 9.91 -4.52
C LYS A 75 1.27 10.45 -3.71
N SER A 76 1.61 9.86 -2.57
CA SER A 76 2.77 10.27 -1.78
C SER A 76 4.09 9.82 -2.43
N PRO A 77 5.19 10.57 -2.25
CA PRO A 77 6.52 10.16 -2.74
C PRO A 77 6.99 8.81 -2.17
N CYS A 78 6.55 8.45 -0.98
CA CYS A 78 6.76 7.16 -0.34
C CYS A 78 5.43 6.73 0.29
N THR A 79 5.02 5.48 0.10
CA THR A 79 3.82 4.92 0.72
C THR A 79 4.20 3.62 1.42
N GLU A 80 3.81 3.47 2.68
CA GLU A 80 3.84 2.18 3.36
C GLU A 80 2.48 1.50 3.17
N CYS A 81 2.52 0.20 2.85
CA CYS A 81 1.36 -0.64 2.64
C CYS A 81 1.43 -1.78 3.66
N PHE A 82 0.64 -1.66 4.72
CA PHE A 82 0.54 -2.66 5.79
C PHE A 82 -0.68 -3.54 5.54
N THR A 83 -0.52 -4.85 5.67
CA THR A 83 -1.64 -5.80 5.57
C THR A 83 -1.58 -6.76 6.72
N ALA A 84 -2.68 -6.86 7.45
CA ALA A 84 -2.87 -7.84 8.51
C ALA A 84 -3.91 -8.86 8.04
N TYR A 85 -3.57 -10.13 8.22
CA TYR A 85 -4.43 -11.28 7.90
C TYR A 85 -4.80 -11.99 9.20
N GLY A 86 -5.95 -12.67 9.22
CA GLY A 86 -6.37 -13.45 10.38
C GLY A 86 -6.73 -12.59 11.60
N VAL A 87 -7.09 -11.33 11.39
CA VAL A 87 -7.21 -10.34 12.47
C VAL A 87 -8.43 -10.59 13.35
N GLU A 88 -8.30 -10.28 14.64
CA GLU A 88 -9.42 -10.31 15.58
C GLU A 88 -10.44 -9.18 15.37
N ASP A 89 -11.65 -9.37 15.93
CA ASP A 89 -12.69 -8.35 15.95
C ASP A 89 -12.18 -7.06 16.63
N GLY A 90 -12.47 -5.90 16.03
CA GLY A 90 -12.03 -4.60 16.53
C GLY A 90 -10.59 -4.21 16.14
N PHE A 91 -9.84 -5.08 15.46
CA PHE A 91 -8.51 -4.72 14.95
C PHE A 91 -8.57 -3.51 13.99
N ALA A 92 -9.53 -3.51 13.05
CA ALA A 92 -9.73 -2.39 12.13
C ALA A 92 -9.99 -1.05 12.86
N ASP A 93 -10.78 -1.08 13.93
CA ASP A 93 -11.07 0.10 14.74
C ASP A 93 -9.82 0.62 15.47
N ASN A 94 -8.94 -0.27 15.92
CA ASN A 94 -7.68 0.13 16.53
C ASN A 94 -6.73 0.80 15.52
N VAL A 95 -6.67 0.25 14.29
CA VAL A 95 -5.91 0.86 13.20
C VAL A 95 -6.50 2.22 12.82
N LEU A 96 -7.83 2.34 12.74
CA LEU A 96 -8.50 3.61 12.48
C LEU A 96 -8.17 4.66 13.56
N ARG A 97 -8.18 4.28 14.84
CA ARG A 97 -7.77 5.19 15.93
C ARG A 97 -6.32 5.64 15.82
N PHE A 98 -5.43 4.80 15.30
CA PHE A 98 -4.05 5.19 15.01
C PHE A 98 -4.02 6.23 13.88
N VAL A 99 -4.74 5.99 12.78
CA VAL A 99 -4.86 6.92 11.65
C VAL A 99 -5.43 8.26 12.12
N ASP A 100 -6.53 8.26 12.88
CA ASP A 100 -7.16 9.48 13.39
C ASP A 100 -6.20 10.31 14.25
N LYS A 101 -5.36 9.65 15.06
CA LYS A 101 -4.33 10.33 15.86
C LYS A 101 -3.22 10.92 14.98
N ALA A 102 -2.76 10.18 13.98
CA ALA A 102 -1.75 10.66 13.05
C ALA A 102 -2.27 11.83 12.21
N ASP A 103 -3.54 11.83 11.81
CA ASP A 103 -4.16 12.95 11.09
C ASP A 103 -4.34 14.18 11.99
N ALA A 104 -4.66 13.99 13.27
CA ALA A 104 -4.81 15.09 14.23
C ALA A 104 -3.46 15.74 14.61
N GLU A 105 -2.40 14.95 14.73
CA GLU A 105 -1.04 15.38 15.08
C GLU A 105 -0.02 14.84 14.06
N PRO A 106 0.01 15.41 12.84
CA PRO A 106 0.76 14.85 11.71
C PRO A 106 2.27 14.85 11.97
N PRO A 107 2.92 13.67 11.94
CA PRO A 107 4.37 13.58 12.01
C PRO A 107 5.05 14.33 10.85
N ALA A 108 6.30 14.72 11.04
CA ALA A 108 7.06 15.39 9.99
C ALA A 108 7.13 14.51 8.72
N GLY A 109 6.68 15.07 7.60
CA GLY A 109 6.67 14.38 6.31
C GLY A 109 5.49 13.44 6.08
N TYR A 110 4.49 13.40 6.96
CA TYR A 110 3.25 12.64 6.77
C TYR A 110 2.35 13.25 5.67
N TYR A 111 1.73 12.40 4.84
CA TYR A 111 0.86 12.79 3.71
C TYR A 111 -0.59 12.28 3.85
N GLY A 112 -0.93 11.71 5.02
CA GLY A 112 -2.23 11.09 5.25
C GLY A 112 -2.15 9.56 5.28
N ALA A 113 -3.21 8.94 5.77
CA ALA A 113 -3.38 7.49 5.79
C ALA A 113 -4.82 7.11 5.42
N THR A 114 -4.99 5.85 5.03
CA THR A 114 -6.31 5.27 4.79
C THR A 114 -6.31 3.81 5.24
N ILE A 115 -7.46 3.32 5.64
CA ILE A 115 -7.69 1.93 6.02
C ILE A 115 -8.75 1.32 5.11
N GLY A 116 -8.61 0.03 4.82
CA GLY A 116 -9.65 -0.74 4.16
C GLY A 116 -9.71 -2.17 4.66
N THR A 117 -10.88 -2.78 4.48
CA THR A 117 -11.11 -4.19 4.76
C THR A 117 -11.10 -4.98 3.46
N GLY A 118 -10.50 -6.17 3.49
CA GLY A 118 -10.46 -7.05 2.32
C GLY A 118 -11.85 -7.54 1.93
N LEU A 119 -12.16 -7.45 0.65
CA LEU A 119 -13.44 -7.92 0.07
C LEU A 119 -13.48 -9.43 -0.14
N GLU A 120 -12.33 -10.02 -0.44
CA GLU A 120 -12.21 -11.46 -0.72
C GLU A 120 -10.99 -12.02 0.00
N SER A 121 -11.21 -13.04 0.83
CA SER A 121 -10.18 -13.70 1.62
C SER A 121 -10.62 -15.10 2.00
N LYS A 122 -9.71 -16.08 1.91
CA LYS A 122 -9.91 -17.40 2.52
C LYS A 122 -9.67 -17.39 4.03
N GLU A 123 -9.04 -16.34 4.54
CA GLU A 123 -8.74 -16.12 5.96
C GLU A 123 -9.78 -15.20 6.61
N LYS A 124 -10.08 -15.43 7.89
CA LYS A 124 -10.97 -14.55 8.66
C LYS A 124 -10.31 -13.19 8.86
N GLY A 125 -10.90 -12.14 8.29
CA GLY A 125 -10.48 -10.76 8.49
C GLY A 125 -9.17 -10.42 7.78
N ILE A 126 -9.23 -9.50 6.81
CA ILE A 126 -8.05 -8.84 6.27
C ILE A 126 -8.25 -7.34 6.43
N VAL A 127 -7.25 -6.66 6.97
CA VAL A 127 -7.21 -5.20 7.07
C VAL A 127 -5.94 -4.69 6.37
N ARG A 128 -6.09 -3.65 5.56
CA ARG A 128 -4.97 -2.94 4.93
C ARG A 128 -4.96 -1.49 5.37
N MET A 129 -3.77 -1.00 5.70
CA MET A 129 -3.51 0.41 5.93
C MET A 129 -2.50 0.91 4.89
N LEU A 130 -2.79 2.05 4.29
CA LEU A 130 -1.84 2.82 3.51
C LEU A 130 -1.47 4.06 4.32
N ILE A 131 -0.18 4.41 4.34
CA ILE A 131 0.29 5.64 4.97
C ILE A 131 1.34 6.32 4.09
N GLY A 132 1.11 7.59 3.85
CA GLY A 132 1.85 8.42 2.90
C GLY A 132 2.95 9.21 3.59
N TRP A 133 4.10 9.30 2.93
CA TRP A 133 5.29 9.97 3.43
C TRP A 133 6.01 10.75 2.33
N SER A 134 6.66 11.84 2.72
CA SER A 134 7.53 12.64 1.87
C SER A 134 8.79 11.88 1.41
N SER A 135 9.24 10.90 2.21
CA SER A 135 10.39 10.05 1.91
C SER A 135 10.43 8.81 2.81
N LYS A 136 11.24 7.81 2.44
CA LYS A 136 11.55 6.66 3.32
C LYS A 136 12.16 7.10 4.65
N ALA A 137 13.03 8.12 4.63
CA ALA A 137 13.72 8.60 5.83
C ALA A 137 12.73 9.21 6.84
N ALA A 138 11.78 10.02 6.36
CA ALA A 138 10.73 10.62 7.20
C ALA A 138 9.88 9.55 7.89
N HIS A 139 9.48 8.51 7.14
CA HIS A 139 8.79 7.35 7.69
C HIS A 139 9.60 6.64 8.79
N LEU A 140 10.88 6.32 8.54
CA LEU A 140 11.71 5.60 9.51
C LEU A 140 11.91 6.41 10.79
N GLN A 141 12.15 7.72 10.66
CA GLN A 141 12.27 8.62 11.80
C GLN A 141 10.98 8.67 12.63
N ALA A 142 9.81 8.66 11.97
CA ALA A 142 8.52 8.62 12.67
C ALA A 142 8.33 7.31 13.45
N LYS A 143 8.77 6.16 12.91
CA LYS A 143 8.74 4.86 13.61
C LYS A 143 9.62 4.83 14.85
N GLU A 144 10.83 5.40 14.75
CA GLU A 144 11.77 5.49 15.89
C GLU A 144 11.19 6.30 17.04
N ILE A 145 10.56 7.44 16.74
CA ILE A 145 9.91 8.30 17.75
C ILE A 145 8.72 7.60 18.40
N ALA A 146 7.95 6.83 17.64
CA ALA A 146 6.79 6.09 18.13
C ALA A 146 7.15 4.84 18.95
N GLY A 147 8.43 4.46 19.04
CA GLY A 147 8.88 3.26 19.73
C GLY A 147 8.44 1.95 19.06
N GLY A 148 8.10 1.99 17.78
CA GLY A 148 7.66 0.81 17.02
C GLY A 148 8.85 -0.09 16.69
N GLY A 149 8.84 -1.34 17.18
CA GLY A 149 9.83 -2.36 16.81
C GLY A 149 9.74 -2.74 15.32
N GLU A 150 10.75 -3.47 14.84
CA GLU A 150 10.80 -4.05 13.50
C GLU A 150 9.64 -5.04 13.29
N SER A 151 8.50 -4.56 12.80
CA SER A 151 7.48 -5.41 12.20
C SER A 151 7.78 -5.52 10.71
N GLU A 152 7.92 -6.75 10.19
CA GLU A 152 8.09 -7.04 8.75
C GLU A 152 6.96 -6.39 7.95
N CYS A 153 7.21 -5.19 7.43
CA CYS A 153 6.22 -4.37 6.77
C CYS A 153 6.56 -4.27 5.28
N GLY A 154 5.62 -4.65 4.42
CA GLY A 154 5.79 -4.61 2.98
C GLY A 154 5.85 -3.17 2.44
N TYR A 155 7.03 -2.57 2.38
CA TYR A 155 7.19 -1.26 1.77
C TYR A 155 6.98 -1.31 0.27
N THR A 156 5.96 -0.64 -0.28
CA THR A 156 5.83 -0.45 -1.73
C THR A 156 6.27 0.96 -2.11
N LYS A 157 7.50 1.13 -2.61
CA LYS A 157 7.93 2.41 -3.19
C LYS A 157 7.27 2.58 -4.56
N VAL A 158 6.27 3.44 -4.67
CA VAL A 158 5.77 3.90 -5.98
C VAL A 158 6.87 4.74 -6.64
N LEU A 159 7.56 4.17 -7.62
CA LEU A 159 8.51 4.89 -8.48
C LEU A 159 7.71 5.38 -9.68
N ARG A 160 7.53 6.70 -9.77
CA ARG A 160 6.93 7.32 -10.95
C ARG A 160 7.99 7.44 -12.03
N LEU A 161 7.70 6.89 -13.20
CA LEU A 161 8.36 7.25 -14.45
C LEU A 161 7.74 8.54 -14.99
#